data_AF-V5FY93-F1
#
_entry.id   AF-V5FY93-F1
#
_cell.length_a   1.000
_cell.length_b   1.000
_cell.length_c   1.000
_cell.angle_alpha   90.00
_cell.angle_beta   90.00
_cell.angle_gamma   90.00
#
_symmetry.space_group_name_H-M   'P 1'
#
loop_
_entity.id
_entity.type
_entity.pdbx_description
1 polymer ?
#
loop_
_entity_poly.entity_id
_entity_poly.type
_entity_poly.pdbx_seq_one_letter_code
_entity_poly.pdbx_strand_id
1 'polypeptide(L)'
;MGDSFEELYEKYNVLSDAKDKISQHSKLYLECIDGTKGNDKEKKLAAQIISKFFKHFPALQDQALNAILDLCEDDDSMIRISAMKVLPLLCKDAKEHVCRVADILAQLLQLEDQDYNTACSALIQVFKEDELNTVKAIFNHIHTTEENTSRER
;
A
#
# COMPACT_ATOMS: atom_id res chain seq x y z
N MET A 1 -12.36 8.55 -27.06
CA MET A 1 -12.15 8.00 -25.71
C MET A 1 -10.71 8.32 -25.38
N GLY A 2 -10.47 9.27 -24.47
CA GLY A 2 -9.11 9.52 -23.99
C GLY A 2 -8.60 8.28 -23.26
N ASP A 3 -7.30 8.02 -23.36
CA ASP A 3 -6.68 6.90 -22.64
C ASP A 3 -6.70 7.24 -21.15
N SER A 4 -7.46 6.48 -20.35
CA SER A 4 -7.62 6.71 -18.91
C SER A 4 -6.28 6.64 -18.16
N PHE A 5 -5.30 5.93 -18.72
CA PHE A 5 -3.93 5.94 -18.23
C PHE A 5 -3.21 7.28 -18.46
N GLU A 6 -3.41 7.92 -19.62
CA GLU A 6 -2.86 9.26 -19.90
C GLU A 6 -3.44 10.28 -18.92
N GLU A 7 -4.75 10.23 -18.67
CA GLU A 7 -5.40 11.09 -17.69
C GLU A 7 -4.81 10.91 -16.28
N LEU A 8 -4.59 9.66 -15.83
CA LEU A 8 -3.95 9.39 -14.53
C LEU A 8 -2.50 9.92 -14.48
N TYR A 9 -1.78 9.83 -15.60
CA TYR A 9 -0.42 10.33 -15.71
C TYR A 9 -0.35 11.86 -15.66
N GLU A 10 -1.29 12.55 -16.30
CA GLU A 10 -1.41 14.01 -16.20
C GLU A 10 -1.65 14.45 -14.75
N LYS A 11 -2.53 13.76 -14.02
CA LYS A 11 -2.78 14.02 -12.60
C LYS A 11 -1.52 13.84 -11.75
N TYR A 12 -0.73 12.80 -12.03
CA TYR A 12 0.58 12.59 -11.38
C TYR A 12 1.54 13.75 -11.60
N ASN A 13 1.60 14.30 -12.82
CA ASN A 13 2.46 15.44 -13.14
C ASN A 13 2.02 16.68 -12.38
N VAL A 14 0.72 16.97 -12.34
CA VAL A 14 0.17 18.10 -11.58
C VAL A 14 0.48 17.99 -10.09
N LEU A 15 0.32 16.80 -9.48
CA LEU A 15 0.69 16.57 -8.08
C LEU A 15 2.21 16.75 -7.87
N SER A 16 3.04 16.28 -8.81
CA SER A 16 4.51 16.42 -8.71
C SER A 16 4.97 17.88 -8.80
N ASP A 17 4.28 18.70 -9.59
CA ASP A 17 4.62 20.11 -9.81
C ASP A 17 4.01 21.07 -8.78
N ALA A 18 3.07 20.59 -7.96
CA ALA A 18 2.33 21.42 -7.00
C ALA A 18 3.21 22.03 -5.88
N LYS A 19 4.38 21.43 -5.58
CA LYS A 19 5.31 21.88 -4.52
C LYS A 19 4.56 22.19 -3.22
N ASP A 20 4.66 23.42 -2.71
CA ASP A 20 4.02 23.86 -1.46
C ASP A 20 2.48 23.89 -1.53
N LYS A 21 1.89 23.85 -2.72
CA LYS A 21 0.44 23.83 -2.93
C LYS A 21 -0.15 22.41 -2.95
N ILE A 22 0.66 21.38 -2.72
CA ILE A 22 0.22 19.97 -2.80
C ILE A 22 -1.06 19.70 -1.98
N SER A 23 -1.17 20.28 -0.78
CA SER A 23 -2.33 20.11 0.10
C SER A 23 -3.66 20.62 -0.49
N GLN A 24 -3.61 21.52 -1.50
CA GLN A 24 -4.80 22.03 -2.19
C GLN A 24 -5.35 21.04 -3.23
N HIS A 25 -4.58 20.01 -3.59
CA HIS A 25 -4.93 19.04 -4.64
C HIS A 25 -5.56 17.75 -4.08
N SER A 26 -6.24 17.82 -2.94
CA SER A 26 -6.88 16.64 -2.31
C SER A 26 -7.84 15.91 -3.25
N LYS A 27 -8.67 16.64 -4.02
CA LYS A 27 -9.57 16.03 -5.01
C LYS A 27 -8.80 15.27 -6.10
N LEU A 28 -7.68 15.84 -6.55
CA LEU A 28 -6.86 15.22 -7.59
C LEU A 28 -6.20 13.94 -7.08
N TYR A 29 -5.70 13.95 -5.84
CA TYR A 29 -5.14 12.77 -5.20
C TYR A 29 -6.21 11.69 -5.01
N LEU A 30 -7.44 12.05 -4.63
CA LEU A 30 -8.57 11.13 -4.54
C LEU A 30 -8.86 10.45 -5.88
N GLU A 31 -8.88 11.19 -6.97
CA GLU A 31 -9.06 10.61 -8.31
C GLU A 31 -7.92 9.67 -8.71
N CYS A 32 -6.68 9.94 -8.24
CA CYS A 32 -5.58 9.01 -8.43
C CYS A 32 -5.72 7.73 -7.60
N ILE A 33 -6.30 7.81 -6.39
CA ILE A 33 -6.64 6.63 -5.59
C ILE A 33 -7.65 5.76 -6.34
N ASP A 34 -8.67 6.35 -6.98
CA ASP A 34 -9.64 5.59 -7.78
C ASP A 34 -9.02 4.86 -8.97
N GLY A 35 -7.82 5.27 -9.42
CA GLY A 35 -7.05 4.57 -10.45
C GLY A 35 -6.65 3.13 -10.07
N THR A 36 -6.71 2.74 -8.80
CA THR A 36 -6.50 1.33 -8.38
C THR A 36 -7.61 0.38 -8.87
N LYS A 37 -8.71 0.92 -9.39
CA LYS A 37 -9.83 0.14 -9.97
C LYS A 37 -9.72 -0.02 -11.49
N GLY A 38 -8.67 0.54 -12.10
CA GLY A 38 -8.43 0.50 -13.54
C GLY A 38 -7.79 -0.80 -14.03
N ASN A 39 -7.17 -0.75 -15.20
CA ASN A 39 -6.35 -1.83 -15.73
C ASN A 39 -4.97 -1.93 -15.04
N ASP A 40 -4.19 -2.96 -15.35
CA ASP A 40 -2.91 -3.26 -14.68
C ASP A 40 -1.90 -2.10 -14.71
N LYS A 41 -1.88 -1.30 -15.78
CA LYS A 41 -0.99 -0.13 -15.88
C LYS A 41 -1.47 0.98 -14.95
N GLU A 42 -2.77 1.23 -14.92
CA GLU A 42 -3.38 2.23 -14.04
C GLU A 42 -3.21 1.85 -12.58
N LYS A 43 -3.44 0.58 -12.20
CA LYS A 43 -3.23 0.05 -10.86
C LYS A 43 -1.79 0.30 -10.37
N LYS A 44 -0.81 -0.06 -11.18
CA LYS A 44 0.63 0.12 -10.86
C LYS A 44 0.98 1.59 -10.72
N LEU A 45 0.47 2.45 -11.60
CA LEU A 45 0.70 3.90 -11.51
C LEU A 45 0.01 4.50 -10.28
N ALA A 46 -1.25 4.14 -10.02
CA ALA A 46 -2.01 4.60 -8.86
C ALA A 46 -1.30 4.23 -7.55
N ALA A 47 -0.78 3.00 -7.42
CA ALA A 47 -0.02 2.58 -6.25
C ALA A 47 1.24 3.45 -6.02
N GLN A 48 1.95 3.79 -7.10
CA GLN A 48 3.11 4.69 -7.04
C GLN A 48 2.70 6.11 -6.62
N ILE A 49 1.64 6.66 -7.21
CA ILE A 49 1.10 7.98 -6.86
C ILE A 49 0.71 8.02 -5.39
N ILE A 50 -0.04 7.01 -4.92
CA ILE A 50 -0.49 6.87 -3.54
C ILE A 50 0.71 6.98 -2.60
N SER A 51 1.72 6.12 -2.79
CA SER A 51 2.90 6.08 -1.92
C SER A 51 3.68 7.39 -1.87
N LYS A 52 3.82 8.06 -3.03
CA LYS A 52 4.63 9.27 -3.15
C LYS A 52 4.02 10.45 -2.41
N PHE A 53 2.68 10.58 -2.43
CA PHE A 53 2.00 11.77 -1.91
C PHE A 53 1.25 11.53 -0.59
N PHE A 54 1.24 10.30 -0.08
CA PHE A 54 0.48 9.87 1.10
C PHE A 54 0.55 10.84 2.29
N LYS A 55 1.75 11.27 2.66
CA LYS A 55 1.98 12.19 3.79
C LYS A 55 1.36 13.57 3.65
N HIS A 56 1.07 13.99 2.42
CA HIS A 56 0.53 15.32 2.13
C HIS A 56 -1.00 15.38 2.27
N PHE A 57 -1.67 14.22 2.39
CA PHE A 57 -3.12 14.13 2.45
C PHE A 57 -3.62 13.30 3.65
N PRO A 58 -3.42 13.75 4.91
CA PRO A 58 -3.83 13.01 6.11
C PRO A 58 -5.30 12.57 6.08
N ALA A 59 -6.20 13.44 5.60
CA ALA A 59 -7.64 13.14 5.53
C ALA A 59 -8.01 12.01 4.55
N LEU A 60 -7.08 11.59 3.67
CA LEU A 60 -7.28 10.54 2.68
C LEU A 60 -6.43 9.30 2.97
N GLN A 61 -5.68 9.25 4.07
CA GLN A 61 -4.74 8.17 4.35
C GLN A 61 -5.44 6.81 4.51
N ASP A 62 -6.55 6.75 5.25
CA ASP A 62 -7.31 5.50 5.39
C ASP A 62 -7.82 4.99 4.03
N GLN A 63 -8.33 5.89 3.18
CA GLN A 63 -8.84 5.51 1.87
C GLN A 63 -7.71 5.06 0.93
N ALA A 64 -6.58 5.76 0.95
CA ALA A 64 -5.40 5.41 0.19
C ALA A 64 -4.81 4.07 0.64
N LEU A 65 -4.74 3.82 1.95
CA LEU A 65 -4.30 2.54 2.51
C LEU A 65 -5.24 1.41 2.06
N ASN A 66 -6.55 1.57 2.22
CA ASN A 66 -7.52 0.56 1.78
C ASN A 66 -7.34 0.23 0.29
N ALA A 67 -7.17 1.24 -0.56
CA ALA A 67 -6.96 1.03 -1.99
C ALA A 67 -5.67 0.24 -2.31
N ILE A 68 -4.60 0.38 -1.52
CA ILE A 68 -3.39 -0.44 -1.66
C ILE A 68 -3.63 -1.87 -1.15
N LEU A 69 -4.38 -2.03 -0.06
CA LEU A 69 -4.73 -3.35 0.47
C LEU A 69 -5.59 -4.14 -0.54
N ASP A 70 -6.55 -3.50 -1.20
CA ASP A 70 -7.32 -4.10 -2.28
C ASP A 70 -6.40 -4.62 -3.41
N LEU A 71 -5.32 -3.89 -3.73
CA LEU A 71 -4.32 -4.34 -4.72
C LEU A 71 -3.42 -5.48 -4.23
N CYS A 72 -3.27 -5.67 -2.91
CA CYS A 72 -2.59 -6.85 -2.36
C CYS A 72 -3.39 -8.13 -2.55
N GLU A 73 -4.69 -8.02 -2.84
CA GLU A 73 -5.61 -9.14 -3.12
C GLU A 73 -5.85 -9.36 -4.63
N ASP A 74 -5.12 -8.64 -5.49
CA ASP A 74 -5.27 -8.73 -6.95
C ASP A 74 -4.91 -10.13 -7.49
N ASP A 75 -5.58 -10.58 -8.55
CA ASP A 75 -5.32 -11.86 -9.21
C ASP A 75 -3.89 -11.91 -9.82
N ASP A 76 -3.37 -10.77 -10.32
CA ASP A 76 -2.02 -10.67 -10.87
C ASP A 76 -0.97 -10.50 -9.76
N SER A 77 -0.10 -11.50 -9.62
CA SER A 77 1.07 -11.47 -8.72
C SER A 77 1.93 -10.22 -8.89
N MET A 78 2.11 -9.72 -10.13
CA MET A 78 2.90 -8.51 -10.36
C MET A 78 2.24 -7.25 -9.79
N ILE A 79 0.91 -7.22 -9.66
CA ILE A 79 0.18 -6.14 -9.00
C ILE A 79 0.30 -6.27 -7.49
N ARG A 80 0.06 -7.46 -6.93
CA ARG A 80 0.24 -7.73 -5.49
C ARG A 80 1.63 -7.35 -5.01
N ILE A 81 2.67 -7.76 -5.74
CA ILE A 81 4.06 -7.43 -5.44
C ILE A 81 4.30 -5.92 -5.48
N SER A 82 3.71 -5.20 -6.44
CA SER A 82 3.82 -3.76 -6.51
C SER A 82 3.16 -3.08 -5.30
N ALA A 83 1.99 -3.57 -4.88
CA ALA A 83 1.25 -3.04 -3.73
C ALA A 83 1.98 -3.33 -2.40
N MET A 84 2.48 -4.56 -2.21
CA MET A 84 3.24 -4.94 -1.01
C MET A 84 4.50 -4.08 -0.81
N LYS A 85 5.17 -3.68 -1.91
CA LYS A 85 6.34 -2.79 -1.86
C LYS A 85 5.98 -1.34 -1.48
N VAL A 86 4.73 -0.94 -1.64
CA VAL A 86 4.24 0.39 -1.24
C VAL A 86 3.96 0.46 0.24
N LEU A 87 3.44 -0.62 0.84
CA LEU A 87 3.00 -0.65 2.23
C LEU A 87 4.01 -0.09 3.26
N PRO A 88 5.32 -0.46 3.22
CA PRO A 88 6.30 0.11 4.15
C PRO A 88 6.47 1.63 4.03
N LEU A 89 6.28 2.18 2.82
CA LEU A 89 6.40 3.62 2.58
C LEU A 89 5.27 4.40 3.26
N LEU A 90 4.08 3.81 3.36
CA LEU A 90 2.94 4.43 4.06
C LEU A 90 3.19 4.51 5.57
N CYS A 91 3.79 3.46 6.15
CA CYS A 91 4.14 3.39 7.58
C CYS A 91 5.22 4.39 7.99
N LYS A 92 6.12 4.76 7.07
CA LYS A 92 7.16 5.75 7.33
C LYS A 92 6.58 7.12 7.70
N ASP A 93 5.52 7.51 7.00
CA ASP A 93 4.90 8.83 7.17
C ASP A 93 3.70 8.83 8.13
N ALA A 94 3.07 7.67 8.38
CA ALA A 94 1.94 7.51 9.29
C ALA A 94 2.08 6.26 10.18
N LYS A 95 2.66 6.44 11.38
CA LYS A 95 2.93 5.34 12.32
C LYS A 95 1.67 4.67 12.85
N GLU A 96 0.52 5.35 12.81
CA GLU A 96 -0.78 4.80 13.20
C GLU A 96 -1.23 3.61 12.34
N HIS A 97 -0.70 3.48 11.12
CA HIS A 97 -1.02 2.36 10.24
C HIS A 97 -0.11 1.14 10.40
N VAL A 98 0.98 1.23 11.17
CA VAL A 98 1.99 0.16 11.30
C VAL A 98 1.35 -1.17 11.70
N CYS A 99 0.54 -1.18 12.76
CA CYS A 99 -0.06 -2.44 13.26
C CYS A 99 -0.90 -3.12 12.18
N ARG A 100 -1.72 -2.34 11.47
CA ARG A 100 -2.60 -2.85 10.41
C ARG A 100 -1.80 -3.38 9.22
N VAL A 101 -0.79 -2.62 8.79
CA VAL A 101 0.07 -3.03 7.67
C VAL A 101 0.87 -4.27 8.02
N ALA A 102 1.42 -4.36 9.23
CA ALA A 102 2.17 -5.52 9.69
C ALA A 102 1.29 -6.78 9.76
N ASP A 103 0.06 -6.67 10.25
CA ASP A 103 -0.90 -7.79 10.28
C ASP A 103 -1.24 -8.28 8.87
N ILE A 104 -1.53 -7.38 7.92
CA ILE A 104 -1.77 -7.79 6.53
C ILE A 104 -0.53 -8.44 5.91
N LEU A 105 0.66 -7.87 6.09
CA LEU A 105 1.88 -8.47 5.56
C LEU A 105 2.15 -9.86 6.17
N ALA A 106 1.81 -10.07 7.44
CA ALA A 106 1.88 -11.38 8.09
C ALA A 106 0.89 -12.37 7.45
N GLN A 107 -0.35 -11.95 7.20
CA GLN A 107 -1.33 -12.76 6.45
C GLN A 107 -0.81 -13.14 5.06
N LEU A 108 -0.14 -12.23 4.36
CA LEU A 108 0.40 -12.46 3.02
C LEU A 108 1.62 -13.41 3.00
N LEU A 109 2.20 -13.78 4.15
CA LEU A 109 3.26 -14.80 4.23
C LEU A 109 2.78 -16.21 3.86
N GLN A 110 1.46 -16.42 3.76
CA GLN A 110 0.89 -17.67 3.28
C GLN A 110 0.99 -17.83 1.75
N LEU A 111 1.27 -16.74 1.02
CA LEU A 111 1.50 -16.80 -0.42
C LEU A 111 2.81 -17.55 -0.72
N GLU A 112 3.03 -17.89 -1.99
CA GLU A 112 4.19 -18.66 -2.44
C GLU A 112 5.17 -17.82 -3.29
N ASP A 113 6.32 -18.40 -3.61
CA ASP A 113 7.31 -17.86 -4.54
C ASP A 113 7.70 -16.38 -4.31
N GLN A 114 7.53 -15.54 -5.33
CA GLN A 114 7.97 -14.15 -5.31
C GLN A 114 7.09 -13.27 -4.41
N ASP A 115 5.81 -13.63 -4.26
CA ASP A 115 4.88 -12.96 -3.36
C ASP A 115 5.36 -13.13 -1.91
N TYR A 116 5.65 -14.36 -1.49
CA TYR A 116 6.22 -14.66 -0.17
C TYR A 116 7.47 -13.83 0.12
N ASN A 117 8.44 -13.87 -0.81
CA ASN A 117 9.70 -13.15 -0.64
C ASN A 117 9.49 -11.62 -0.54
N THR A 118 8.48 -11.10 -1.24
CA THR A 118 8.11 -9.68 -1.19
C THR A 118 7.43 -9.34 0.13
N ALA A 119 6.48 -10.15 0.60
CA ALA A 119 5.82 -9.98 1.89
C ALA A 119 6.82 -9.98 3.05
N CYS A 120 7.73 -10.96 3.09
CA CYS A 120 8.85 -11.01 4.03
C CYS A 120 9.69 -9.74 4.01
N SER A 121 10.11 -9.31 2.82
CA SER A 121 10.96 -8.12 2.66
C SER A 121 10.26 -6.84 3.10
N ALA A 122 8.96 -6.71 2.79
CA ALA A 122 8.15 -5.58 3.21
C ALA A 122 7.93 -5.57 4.73
N LEU A 123 7.65 -6.73 5.34
CA LEU A 123 7.47 -6.85 6.79
C LEU A 123 8.76 -6.48 7.55
N ILE A 124 9.92 -6.89 7.04
CA ILE A 124 11.23 -6.47 7.59
C ILE A 124 11.41 -4.95 7.50
N GLN A 125 10.95 -4.31 6.43
CA GLN A 125 11.01 -2.85 6.30
C GLN A 125 10.07 -2.16 7.29
N VAL A 126 8.86 -2.67 7.47
CA VAL A 126 7.91 -2.15 8.48
C VAL A 126 8.46 -2.33 9.90
N PHE A 127 9.10 -3.46 10.19
CA PHE A 127 9.79 -3.68 11.46
C PHE A 127 10.86 -2.63 11.72
N LYS A 128 11.68 -2.28 10.71
CA LYS A 128 12.70 -1.23 10.83
C LYS A 128 12.11 0.17 11.04
N GLU A 129 10.85 0.37 10.67
CA GLU A 129 10.16 1.64 10.85
C GLU A 129 9.55 1.77 12.27
N ASP A 130 9.07 0.68 12.85
CA ASP A 130 8.56 0.62 14.22
C ASP A 130 8.57 -0.83 14.72
N GLU A 131 9.59 -1.18 15.49
CA GLU A 131 9.84 -2.56 15.92
C GLU A 131 8.74 -3.04 16.86
N LEU A 132 8.33 -2.19 17.80
CA LEU A 132 7.40 -2.58 18.88
C LEU A 132 6.02 -2.88 18.34
N ASN A 133 5.47 -2.00 17.50
CA ASN A 133 4.13 -2.19 16.95
C ASN A 133 4.09 -3.31 15.92
N THR A 134 5.16 -3.50 15.15
CA THR A 134 5.28 -4.64 14.23
C THR A 134 5.29 -5.97 14.97
N VAL A 135 6.10 -6.10 16.02
CA VAL A 135 6.16 -7.32 16.85
C VAL A 135 4.81 -7.60 17.50
N LYS A 136 4.17 -6.58 18.10
CA LYS A 136 2.83 -6.73 18.67
C LYS A 136 1.82 -7.24 17.65
N ALA A 137 1.82 -6.69 16.43
CA ALA A 137 0.92 -7.11 15.36
C ALA A 137 1.16 -8.58 14.98
N ILE A 138 2.42 -8.99 14.79
CA ILE A 138 2.78 -10.38 14.47
C ILE A 138 2.35 -11.35 15.57
N PHE A 139 2.60 -11.03 16.84
CA PHE A 139 2.18 -11.89 17.96
C PHE A 139 0.67 -11.97 18.10
N ASN A 140 -0.04 -10.87 17.87
CA ASN A 140 -1.50 -10.88 17.83
C ASN A 140 -1.99 -11.77 16.68
N HIS A 141 -1.41 -11.64 15.49
CA HIS A 141 -1.73 -12.49 14.33
C HIS A 141 -1.57 -13.98 14.66
N ILE A 142 -0.43 -14.38 15.23
CA ILE A 142 -0.15 -15.76 15.67
C ILE A 142 -1.19 -16.25 16.70
N HIS A 143 -1.60 -15.36 17.61
CA HIS A 143 -2.56 -15.68 18.68
C HIS A 143 -3.99 -15.84 18.16
N THR A 144 -4.40 -15.02 17.17
CA THR A 144 -5.79 -14.95 16.70
C THR A 144 -6.04 -15.76 15.43
N THR A 145 -5.02 -16.07 14.63
CA THR A 145 -5.19 -16.88 13.43
C THR A 145 -5.64 -18.29 13.80
N GLU A 146 -6.67 -18.78 13.14
CA GLU A 146 -7.21 -20.14 13.35
C GLU A 146 -6.46 -21.17 12.49
N GLU A 147 -5.84 -20.72 11.40
CA GLU A 147 -5.15 -21.56 10.43
C GLU A 147 -3.71 -21.85 10.88
N ASN A 148 -3.41 -23.13 11.10
CA ASN A 148 -2.08 -23.55 11.56
C ASN A 148 -0.97 -23.16 10.57
N THR A 149 -1.24 -23.22 9.26
CA THR A 149 -0.29 -22.84 8.21
C THR A 149 0.07 -21.36 8.27
N SER A 150 -0.91 -20.49 8.48
CA SER A 150 -0.68 -19.05 8.69
C SER A 150 0.05 -18.79 10.01
N ARG A 151 -0.23 -19.57 11.07
CA ARG A 151 0.49 -19.46 12.35
C ARG A 151 1.96 -19.89 12.26
N GLU A 152 2.27 -20.88 11.42
CA GLU A 152 3.61 -21.43 11.26
C GLU A 152 4.53 -20.54 10.42
N ARG A 153 3.96 -19.70 9.56
CA ARG A 153 4.67 -18.76 8.69
C ARG A 153 5.08 -17.49 9.43
#